data_AF-A0A1V4RBK5-F1
#
_entry.id   AF-A0A1V4RBK5-F1
#
_cell.length_a   1.000
_cell.length_b   1.000
_cell.length_c   1.000
_cell.angle_alpha   90.00
_cell.angle_beta   90.00
_cell.angle_gamma   90.00
#
_symmetry.space_group_name_H-M   'P 1'
#
loop_
_entity.id
_entity.type
_entity.pdbx_description
1 polymer ?
#
loop_
_entity_poly.entity_id
_entity_poly.type
_entity_poly.pdbx_seq_one_letter_code
_entity_poly.pdbx_strand_id
1 'polypeptide(L)' 'KYGDQIEVIFHDVKKEKEIAEQFRIRMIPTQVFLNSEGEEIHRHIGFYPEAQIDEFLLKQGLIIIQLEE' A
#
# COMPACT_ATOMS: atom_id res chain seq x y z
N LYS A 1 -13.07 -3.06 2.80
CA LYS A 1 -12.94 -2.25 4.04
C LYS A 1 -12.97 -0.74 3.79
N TYR A 2 -12.23 -0.23 2.80
CA TYR A 2 -12.17 1.21 2.49
C TYR A 2 -12.91 1.63 1.21
N GLY A 3 -13.54 0.68 0.50
CA GLY A 3 -14.30 0.99 -0.72
C GLY A 3 -13.38 1.46 -1.85
N ASP A 4 -13.81 2.53 -2.52
CA ASP A 4 -13.13 3.20 -3.63
C ASP A 4 -12.11 4.27 -3.17
N GLN A 5 -11.95 4.48 -1.87
CA GLN A 5 -10.97 5.45 -1.32
C GLN A 5 -9.51 5.05 -1.55
N ILE A 6 -9.24 3.79 -1.90
CA ILE A 6 -7.89 3.27 -2.11
C ILE A 6 -7.86 2.28 -3.27
N GLU A 7 -6.85 2.42 -4.12
CA GLU A 7 -6.50 1.43 -5.13
C GLU A 7 -5.36 0.54 -4.61
N VAL A 8 -5.50 -0.78 -4.75
CA VAL A 8 -4.48 -1.74 -4.32
C VAL A 8 -4.02 -2.55 -5.53
N ILE A 9 -2.75 -2.38 -5.90
CA ILE A 9 -2.14 -3.04 -7.06
C ILE A 9 -1.04 -3.98 -6.56
N PHE A 10 -1.05 -5.22 -7.04
CA PHE A 10 -0.03 -6.22 -6.73
C PHE A 10 0.92 -6.39 -7.91
N HIS A 11 2.20 -6.18 -7.68
CA HIS A 11 3.25 -6.39 -8.68
C HIS A 11 4.13 -7.58 -8.32
N ASP A 12 4.37 -8.47 -9.30
CA ASP A 12 5.38 -9.51 -9.20
C ASP A 12 6.71 -8.92 -9.68
N VAL A 13 7.44 -8.28 -8.78
CA VAL A 13 8.70 -7.58 -9.08
C VAL A 13 9.81 -8.47 -9.65
N LYS A 14 9.66 -9.81 -9.60
CA LYS A 14 10.58 -10.73 -10.27
C LYS A 14 10.31 -10.79 -11.78
N LYS A 15 9.07 -10.56 -12.21
CA LYS A 15 8.63 -10.49 -13.61
C LYS A 15 8.64 -9.06 -14.13
N GLU A 16 8.19 -8.12 -13.31
CA GLU A 16 8.05 -6.68 -13.59
C GLU A 16 9.25 -5.91 -13.02
N LYS A 17 10.41 -6.04 -13.68
CA LYS A 17 11.67 -5.47 -13.16
C LYS A 17 11.65 -3.95 -13.17
N GLU A 18 10.95 -3.34 -14.13
CA GLU A 18 10.78 -1.89 -14.23
C GLU A 18 10.10 -1.31 -12.98
N ILE A 19 9.12 -1.99 -12.40
CA ILE A 19 8.45 -1.59 -11.16
C ILE A 19 9.43 -1.67 -9.99
N ALA A 20 10.24 -2.74 -9.93
CA ALA A 20 11.27 -2.91 -8.91
C ALA A 20 12.29 -1.77 -8.96
N GLU A 21 12.70 -1.35 -10.16
CA GLU A 21 13.63 -0.24 -10.38
C GLU A 21 13.00 1.11 -10.04
N GLN A 22 11.80 1.38 -10.56
CA GLN A 22 11.05 2.62 -10.33
C GLN A 22 10.85 2.90 -8.84
N PHE A 23 10.40 1.90 -8.08
CA PHE A 23 10.16 2.03 -6.63
C PHE A 23 11.37 1.61 -5.78
N ARG A 24 12.51 1.34 -6.41
CA ARG A 24 13.78 0.96 -5.77
C ARG A 24 13.63 -0.19 -4.77
N ILE A 25 12.85 -1.20 -5.13
CA ILE A 25 12.56 -2.37 -4.32
C ILE A 25 13.82 -3.23 -4.20
N ARG A 26 14.32 -3.42 -2.97
CA ARG A 26 15.52 -4.23 -2.66
C ARG A 26 15.23 -5.49 -1.87
N MET A 27 14.05 -5.58 -1.27
CA MET A 27 13.60 -6.71 -0.45
C MET A 27 12.11 -6.93 -0.69
N ILE A 28 11.67 -8.19 -0.61
CA ILE A 28 10.26 -8.55 -0.69
C ILE A 28 9.81 -9.24 0.61
N PRO A 29 8.55 -9.06 1.03
CA PRO A 29 7.58 -8.11 0.48
C PRO A 29 7.91 -6.66 0.86
N THR A 30 7.53 -5.71 0.00
CA THR A 30 7.56 -4.26 0.30
C THR A 30 6.20 -3.68 -0.08
N GLN A 31 5.61 -2.89 0.82
CA GLN A 31 4.40 -2.11 0.54
C GLN A 31 4.80 -0.64 0.40
N VAL A 32 4.36 0.00 -0.68
CA VAL A 32 4.58 1.42 -0.96
C VAL A 32 3.21 2.08 -1.03
N PHE A 33 3.03 3.17 -0.28
CA PHE A 33 1.79 3.93 -0.23
C PHE A 33 2.00 5.27 -0.91
N LEU A 34 1.16 5.55 -1.89
CA LEU A 34 1.22 6.77 -2.68
C LEU A 34 0.01 7.66 -2.36
N ASN A 35 0.18 8.98 -2.44
CA ASN A 35 -0.94 9.92 -2.46
C ASN A 35 -1.56 10.00 -3.87
N SER A 36 -2.61 10.82 -4.02
CA SER A 36 -3.28 11.03 -5.31
C SER A 36 -2.42 11.67 -6.40
N GLU A 37 -1.29 12.29 -6.02
CA GLU A 37 -0.31 12.87 -6.95
C GLU A 37 0.78 11.85 -7.35
N GLY A 38 0.74 10.64 -6.80
CA GLY A 38 1.71 9.57 -7.04
C GLY A 38 2.97 9.68 -6.19
N GLU A 39 2.99 10.55 -5.18
CA GLU A 39 4.13 10.72 -4.28
C GLU A 39 4.09 9.68 -3.16
N GLU A 40 5.25 9.08 -2.86
CA GLU A 40 5.39 8.12 -1.78
C GLU A 40 5.28 8.79 -0.41
N ILE A 41 4.21 8.45 0.32
CA ILE A 41 3.93 8.98 1.66
C ILE A 41 4.30 7.99 2.77
N HIS A 42 4.41 6.70 2.45
CA HIS A 42 4.81 5.67 3.41
C HIS A 42 5.35 4.42 2.71
N ARG A 43 6.21 3.69 3.41
CA ARG A 43 6.79 2.42 2.96
C ARG A 43 6.99 1.49 4.15
N HIS A 44 6.65 0.21 3.94
CA HIS A 44 6.96 -0.85 4.88
C HIS A 44 7.69 -2.00 4.18
N ILE A 45 8.68 -2.59 4.85
CA ILE A 45 9.46 -3.71 4.35
C ILE A 45 9.25 -4.89 5.29
N GLY A 46 8.87 -6.04 4.73
CA GLY A 46 8.54 -7.24 5.48
C GLY A 46 7.04 -7.37 5.79
N PHE A 47 6.71 -8.14 6.83
CA PHE A 47 5.32 -8.37 7.22
C PHE A 47 4.72 -7.10 7.83
N TYR A 48 3.57 -6.66 7.30
CA TYR A 48 2.81 -5.54 7.82
C TYR A 48 1.42 -6.02 8.29
N PRO A 49 1.13 -6.06 9.60
CA PRO A 49 -0.19 -6.46 10.08
C PRO A 49 -1.28 -5.52 9.60
N GLU A 50 -2.44 -6.06 9.20
CA GLU A 50 -3.59 -5.25 8.72
C GLU A 50 -3.97 -4.15 9.71
N ALA A 51 -4.01 -4.44 11.02
CA ALA A 51 -4.35 -3.45 12.03
C ALA A 51 -3.43 -2.21 12.01
N GLN A 52 -2.13 -2.39 11.72
CA GLN A 52 -1.20 -1.25 11.62
C GLN A 52 -1.38 -0.50 10.30
N ILE A 53 -1.72 -1.20 9.22
CA ILE A 53 -2.12 -0.57 7.95
C ILE A 53 -3.37 0.27 8.17
N ASP A 54 -4.37 -0.26 8.89
CA ASP A 54 -5.60 0.46 9.20
C ASP A 54 -5.31 1.73 10.00
N GLU A 55 -4.49 1.63 11.05
CA GLU A 55 -4.06 2.80 11.84
C GLU A 55 -3.40 3.87 10.97
N PHE A 56 -2.55 3.45 10.02
CA PHE A 56 -1.92 4.36 9.07
C PHE A 56 -2.95 5.03 8.15
N LEU A 57 -3.83 4.25 7.51
CA LEU A 57 -4.83 4.76 6.56
C LEU A 57 -5.84 5.69 7.24
N LEU A 58 -6.27 5.37 8.47
CA LEU A 58 -7.14 6.24 9.26
C LEU A 58 -6.46 7.58 9.58
N LYS A 59 -5.15 7.58 9.88
CA LYS A 59 -4.37 8.83 10.08
C LYS A 59 -4.25 9.67 8.80
N GLN A 60 -4.34 9.05 7.62
CA GLN A 60 -4.40 9.75 6.33
C GLN A 60 -5.82 10.26 5.98
N GLY A 61 -6.82 10.00 6.83
CA GLY A 61 -8.18 10.49 6.67
C GLY A 61 -9.12 9.54 5.91
N LEU A 62 -8.68 8.31 5.61
CA LEU A 62 -9.58 7.29 5.04
C LEU A 62 -10.55 6.79 6.11
N ILE A 63 -11.74 6.40 5.68
CA ILE A 63 -12.81 5.94 6.56
C ILE A 63 -13.09 4.46 6.29
N ILE A 64 -13.22 3.66 7.35
CA ILE A 64 -13.69 2.27 7.24
C ILE A 64 -15.19 2.29 6.95
N ILE A 65 -15.60 1.69 5.84
CA ILE A 65 -16.98 1.75 5.33
C ILE A 65 -17.80 0.48 5.60
N GLN A 66 -17.39 -0.39 6.53
CA GLN A 66 -17.94 -1.75 6.70
C GLN A 66 -19.42 -1.90 6.33
N LEU A 67 -19.70 -2.70 5.28
CA LEU A 67 -20.82 -3.64 5.31
C LEU A 67 -20.28 -4.86 6.05
N GLU A 68 -20.87 -5.14 7.21
CA GLU A 68 -20.69 -6.40 7.92
C GLU A 68 -21.09 -7.56 6.98
N GLU A 69 -20.29 -8.62 6.93
CA GLU A 69 -20.79 -9.97 6.67
C GLU A 69 -20.81 -10.74 7.99
#